data_AF-F8KZ39-F1
#
_entry.id   AF-F8KZ39-F1
#
_cell.length_a   1.000
_cell.length_b   1.000
_cell.length_c   1.000
_cell.angle_alpha   90.00
_cell.angle_beta   90.00
_cell.angle_gamma   90.00
#
_symmetry.space_group_name_H-M   'P 1'
#
loop_
_entity.id
_entity.type
_entity.pdbx_description
1 polymer ?
#
loop_
_entity_poly.entity_id
_entity_poly.type
_entity_poly.pdbx_seq_one_letter_code
_entity_poly.pdbx_strand_id
1 'polypeptide(L)' 'MKRRDASQITKELAKNHACYVLITCDPPSADGNMQVCMSYEGDTALAAYLLKGAQTFIEEQDEEMEAVATNLRIIE' A
#
# COMPACT_ATOMS: atom_id res chain seq x y z
N MET A 1 -17.21 -1.27 12.73
CA MET A 1 -16.16 -2.28 12.52
C MET A 1 -15.34 -2.36 13.80
N LYS A 2 -15.32 -3.48 14.54
CA LYS A 2 -14.47 -3.60 15.74
C LYS A 2 -13.02 -3.46 15.29
N ARG A 3 -12.31 -2.43 15.73
CA ARG A 3 -10.87 -2.26 15.46
C ARG A 3 -10.19 -3.51 16.00
N ARG A 4 -9.76 -4.42 15.12
CA ARG A 4 -8.82 -5.47 15.53
C ARG A 4 -7.60 -4.73 16.02
N ASP A 5 -7.21 -5.02 17.26
CA ASP A 5 -6.07 -4.39 17.90
C ASP A 5 -4.84 -4.65 17.00
N ALA A 6 -4.18 -3.59 16.53
CA ALA A 6 -3.08 -3.71 15.56
C ALA A 6 -2.03 -4.71 16.04
N SER A 7 -1.82 -4.77 17.36
CA SER A 7 -1.02 -5.76 18.09
C SER A 7 -1.30 -7.22 17.72
N GLN A 8 -2.56 -7.60 17.49
CA GLN A 8 -2.91 -8.97 17.12
C GLN A 8 -2.50 -9.29 15.69
N ILE A 9 -2.65 -8.33 14.77
CA ILE A 9 -2.25 -8.51 13.37
C ILE A 9 -0.74 -8.69 13.28
N THR A 10 0.03 -7.84 13.97
CA THR A 10 1.49 -7.94 14.03
C THR A 10 1.93 -9.30 14.57
N LYS A 11 1.31 -9.77 15.66
CA LYS A 11 1.61 -11.08 16.27
C LYS A 11 1.31 -12.27 15.36
N GLU A 12 0.26 -12.21 14.57
CA GLU A 12 -0.06 -13.31 13.64
C GLU A 12 0.88 -13.31 12.44
N LEU A 13 1.23 -12.13 11.90
CA LEU A 13 2.17 -12.02 10.78
C LEU A 13 3.59 -12.44 11.17
N ALA A 14 4.02 -12.15 12.40
CA ALA A 14 5.35 -12.53 12.90
C ALA A 14 5.57 -14.06 13.01
N LYS A 15 4.52 -14.88 13.09
CA LYS A 15 4.65 -16.32 13.32
C LYS A 15 5.06 -17.12 12.08
N ASN A 16 4.68 -16.67 10.89
CA ASN A 16 4.67 -17.53 9.69
C ASN A 16 5.39 -16.93 8.48
N HIS A 17 6.00 -15.75 8.61
CA HIS A 17 6.58 -15.03 7.48
C HIS A 17 8.03 -14.64 7.75
N ALA A 18 8.89 -14.82 6.74
CA ALA A 18 10.30 -14.39 6.80
C ALA A 18 10.44 -12.86 6.77
N CYS A 19 9.47 -12.17 6.15
CA CYS A 19 9.35 -10.72 6.14
C CYS A 19 7.92 -10.33 5.79
N TYR A 20 7.44 -9.22 6.36
CA TYR A 20 6.19 -8.60 5.94
C TYR A 20 6.29 -7.07 6.05
N VAL A 21 5.45 -6.39 5.26
CA VAL A 21 5.21 -4.95 5.36
C VAL A 21 3.71 -4.74 5.57
N LEU A 22 3.36 -4.03 6.62
CA LEU A 22 1.98 -3.68 6.95
C LEU A 22 1.79 -2.17 6.73
N ILE A 23 0.96 -1.85 5.74
CA ILE A 23 0.52 -0.48 5.44
C ILE A 23 -0.93 -0.36 5.87
N THR A 24 -1.23 0.68 6.65
CA THR A 24 -2.58 0.99 7.12
C THR A 24 -2.90 2.44 6.85
N CYS A 25 -4.14 2.70 6.47
CA CYS A 25 -4.68 4.03 6.26
C CYS A 25 -5.86 4.22 7.20
N ASP A 26 -5.87 5.32 7.94
CA ASP A 26 -7.07 5.75 8.63
C ASP A 26 -8.08 6.34 7.64
N PRO A 27 -9.37 6.42 8.02
CA PRO A 27 -10.34 7.13 7.21
C PRO A 27 -9.87 8.57 6.91
N PRO A 28 -10.16 9.11 5.72
CA PRO A 28 -9.80 10.48 5.40
C PRO A 28 -10.44 11.44 6.40
N SER A 29 -9.67 12.44 6.86
CA SER A 29 -10.16 13.51 7.71
C SER A 29 -11.02 14.49 6.90
N ALA A 30 -11.71 15.39 7.61
CA ALA A 30 -12.67 16.33 7.00
C ALA A 30 -12.02 17.32 6.01
N ASP A 31 -10.71 17.51 6.09
CA ASP A 31 -9.87 18.30 5.19
C ASP A 31 -9.33 17.49 3.99
N GLY A 32 -9.71 16.22 3.87
CA GLY A 32 -9.29 15.32 2.80
C GLY A 32 -7.92 14.68 3.02
N ASN A 33 -7.24 14.97 4.13
CA ASN A 33 -5.97 14.32 4.45
C ASN A 33 -6.18 12.88 4.91
N MET A 34 -5.20 12.02 4.70
CA MET A 34 -5.23 10.62 5.13
C MET A 34 -3.95 10.31 5.90
N GLN A 35 -4.10 9.74 7.10
CA GLN A 35 -2.95 9.27 7.87
C GLN A 35 -2.59 7.87 7.40
N VAL A 36 -1.34 7.72 6.96
CA VAL A 36 -0.78 6.45 6.50
C VAL A 36 0.30 6.03 7.48
N CYS A 37 0.22 4.80 7.96
CA CYS A 37 1.21 4.20 8.84
C CYS A 37 1.78 2.94 8.18
N MET A 38 3.12 2.86 8.13
CA MET A 38 3.85 1.71 7.63
C MET A 38 4.69 1.10 8.75
N SER A 39 4.65 -0.22 8.86
CA SER A 39 5.50 -1.01 9.74
C SER A 39 6.00 -2.25 9.00
N TYR A 40 7.16 -2.77 9.38
CA TYR A 40 7.71 -3.98 8.80
C TYR A 40 8.42 -4.81 9.86
N GLU A 41 8.54 -6.11 9.59
CA GLU A 41 9.34 -7.04 10.40
C GLU A 41 10.05 -8.02 9.46
N GLY A 42 11.17 -8.56 9.94
CA GLY A 42 12.07 -9.40 9.15
C GLY A 42 13.25 -8.61 8.58
N ASP A 43 13.83 -9.13 7.50
CA ASP A 43 15.01 -8.55 6.87
C ASP A 43 14.70 -7.21 6.16
N THR A 44 15.52 -6.18 6.43
CA THR A 44 15.32 -4.84 5.87
C THR A 44 15.50 -4.80 4.36
N ALA A 45 16.43 -5.58 3.79
CA ALA A 45 16.64 -5.61 2.34
C ALA A 45 15.46 -6.28 1.63
N LEU A 46 14.90 -7.35 2.21
CA LEU A 46 13.71 -8.00 1.70
C LEU A 46 12.47 -7.10 1.79
N ALA A 47 12.29 -6.37 2.90
CA ALA A 47 11.21 -5.39 3.03
C ALA A 47 11.32 -4.27 1.98
N ALA A 48 12.54 -3.75 1.75
CA ALA A 48 12.79 -2.74 0.72
C ALA A 48 12.54 -3.28 -0.70
N TYR A 49 12.89 -4.54 -0.95
CA TYR A 49 12.61 -5.20 -2.23
C TYR A 49 11.09 -5.31 -2.48
N LEU A 50 10.32 -5.75 -1.47
CA LEU A 50 8.86 -5.84 -1.57
C LEU A 50 8.23 -4.47 -1.82
N LEU A 51 8.66 -3.44 -1.09
CA LEU A 51 8.16 -2.07 -1.26
C LEU A 51 8.48 -1.53 -2.65
N LYS A 52 9.70 -1.75 -3.13
CA LYS A 52 10.11 -1.27 -4.46
C LYS A 52 9.30 -1.95 -5.57
N GLY A 53 9.09 -3.27 -5.47
CA GLY A 53 8.25 -3.98 -6.43
C GLY A 53 6.79 -3.48 -6.44
N ALA A 54 6.21 -3.25 -5.25
CA ALA A 54 4.86 -2.70 -5.14
C ALA A 54 4.76 -1.29 -5.73
N GLN A 55 5.75 -0.43 -5.47
CA GLN A 55 5.82 0.92 -6.02
C GLN A 55 5.88 0.89 -7.56
N THR A 56 6.80 0.11 -8.14
CA THR A 56 6.94 -0.01 -9.60
C THR A 56 5.64 -0.49 -10.25
N PHE A 57 4.97 -1.47 -9.65
CA PHE A 57 3.69 -1.95 -10.17
C PHE A 57 2.59 -0.89 -10.17
N ILE A 58 2.53 -0.04 -9.14
CA ILE A 58 1.56 1.07 -9.09
C ILE A 58 1.89 2.11 -10.16
N GLU A 59 3.16 2.48 -10.30
CA GLU A 59 3.61 3.45 -11.30
C GLU A 59 3.29 2.97 -12.73
N GLU A 60 3.54 1.69 -13.03
CA GLU A 60 3.19 1.09 -14.33
C GLU A 60 1.67 1.11 -14.59
N GLN A 61 0.84 0.84 -13.57
CA GLN A 61 -0.62 0.92 -13.72
C GLN A 61 -1.13 2.34 -13.92
N ASP A 62 -0.53 3.32 -13.25
CA ASP A 62 -0.90 4.73 -13.41
C ASP A 62 -0.58 5.21 -14.83
N GLU A 63 0.57 4.81 -15.40
CA GLU A 63 0.93 5.11 -16.80
C GLU A 63 -0.05 4.47 -17.79
N GLU A 64 -0.46 3.22 -17.58
CA GLU A 64 -1.49 2.55 -18.39
C GLU A 64 -2.85 3.25 -18.28
N MET A 65 -3.24 3.70 -17.09
CA MET A 65 -4.52 4.37 -16.85
C MET A 65 -4.55 5.79 -17.44
N GLU A 66 -3.44 6.53 -17.39
CA GLU A 66 -3.30 7.83 -18.07
C GLU A 66 -3.33 7.69 -19.60
N ALA A 67 -2.74 6.63 -20.16
CA ALA A 67 -2.81 6.32 -21.59
C ALA A 67 -4.25 6.01 -22.04
N VAL A 68 -5.06 5.35 -21.21
CA VAL A 68 -6.48 5.11 -21.51
C VAL A 68 -7.30 6.41 -21.43
N ALA A 69 -7.04 7.26 -20.44
CA ALA A 69 -7.75 8.53 -20.26
C ALA A 69 -7.48 9.54 -21.40
N THR A 70 -6.29 9.53 -21.99
CA THR A 70 -5.94 10.37 -23.15
C THR A 70 -6.60 9.88 -24.44
N ASN A 71 -6.82 8.57 -24.60
CA ASN A 71 -7.50 7.98 -25.76
C ASN A 71 -9.02 8.21 -25.77
N LEU A 72 -9.63 8.62 -24.66
CA LEU A 72 -11.07 8.96 -24.57
C LEU A 72 -11.40 10.42 -24.97
N ARG A 73 -10.41 11.23 -25.35
CA ARG A 73 -10.61 12.63 -25.76
C ARG A 73 -10.56 12.85 -27.28
N ILE A 74 -11.36 12.11 -28.05
CA ILE A 74 -11.81 12.51 -29.40
C ILE A 74 -13.21 11.90 -29.51
N ILE A 75 -14.30 12.67 -29.54
CA ILE A 75 -14.87 13.34 -30.73
C ILE A 75 -15.68 14.56 -30.24
N GLU A 76 -15.34 15.76 -30.72
CA GLU A 76 -16.27 16.91 -30.79
C GLU A 76 -17.11 16.82 -32.07
#